data_AF-A0A6J6PS75-F1
#
_entry.id   AF-A0A6J6PS75-F1
#
_cell.length_a   1.000
_cell.length_b   1.000
_cell.length_c   1.000
_cell.angle_alpha   90.00
_cell.angle_beta   90.00
_cell.angle_gamma   90.00
#
_symmetry.space_group_name_H-M   'P 1'
#
loop_
_entity.id
_entity.type
_entity.pdbx_description
1 polymer ?
#
loop_
_entity_poly.entity_id
_entity_poly.type
_entity_poly.pdbx_seq_one_letter_code
_entity_poly.pdbx_strand_id
1 'polypeptide(L)' 'MLALPADPVDELYFELKAAGVDVYRAGDAVAPRRAHSAVIEGERVGAAITSADRTLAIR' A
#
# COMPACT_ATOMS: atom_id res chain seq x y z
N MET A 1 -15.46 1.05 24.94
CA MET A 1 -14.55 0.87 23.79
C MET A 1 -14.85 -0.48 23.17
N LEU A 2 -15.27 -0.53 21.91
CA LEU A 2 -15.63 -1.77 21.21
C LEU A 2 -14.38 -2.26 20.45
N ALA A 3 -13.98 -3.53 20.64
CA ALA A 3 -12.79 -4.11 20.00
C ALA A 3 -13.12 -4.66 18.61
N LEU A 4 -13.53 -3.76 17.70
CA LEU A 4 -13.68 -4.11 16.29
C LEU A 4 -12.33 -3.95 15.56
N PRO A 5 -12.06 -4.75 14.52
CA PRO A 5 -10.98 -4.43 13.59
C PRO A 5 -11.20 -3.02 13.04
N ALA A 6 -10.13 -2.22 12.96
CA ALA A 6 -10.19 -0.88 12.38
C ALA A 6 -10.57 -0.96 10.89
N ASP A 7 -11.25 0.04 10.33
CA ASP A 7 -11.40 0.10 8.88
C ASP A 7 -10.06 0.47 8.21
N PRO A 8 -9.79 0.03 6.98
CA PRO A 8 -8.64 0.51 6.20
C PRO A 8 -8.71 2.03 6.02
N VAL A 9 -7.59 2.71 6.23
CA VAL A 9 -7.44 4.13 5.89
C VAL A 9 -6.94 4.22 4.46
N ASP A 10 -7.80 4.62 3.52
CA ASP A 10 -7.54 4.54 2.07
C ASP A 10 -7.70 5.87 1.31
N GLU A 11 -7.99 6.98 1.99
CA GLU A 11 -8.17 8.29 1.36
C GLU A 11 -6.93 8.72 0.57
N LEU A 12 -5.76 8.65 1.20
CA LEU A 12 -4.49 9.01 0.55
C LEU A 12 -4.19 8.12 -0.67
N TYR A 13 -4.58 6.84 -0.62
CA TYR A 13 -4.42 5.96 -1.76
C TYR A 13 -5.26 6.45 -2.94
N PHE A 14 -6.52 6.79 -2.72
CA PHE A 14 -7.39 7.28 -3.80
C PHE A 14 -6.92 8.63 -4.35
N GLU A 15 -6.45 9.54 -3.48
CA GLU A 15 -5.87 10.82 -3.90
C GLU A 15 -4.64 10.63 -4.80
N LEU A 16 -3.69 9.79 -4.40
CA LEU A 16 -2.48 9.51 -5.17
C LEU A 16 -2.79 8.77 -6.48
N LYS A 17 -3.73 7.81 -6.48
CA LYS A 17 -4.20 7.15 -7.71
C LYS A 17 -4.85 8.15 -8.65
N ALA A 18 -5.69 9.06 -8.15
CA ALA A 18 -6.33 10.09 -8.96
C ALA A 18 -5.31 11.06 -9.57
N ALA A 19 -4.21 11.33 -8.86
CA ALA A 19 -3.09 12.13 -9.35
C ALA A 19 -2.18 11.40 -10.36
N GLY A 20 -2.45 10.13 -10.68
CA GLY A 20 -1.66 9.34 -11.63
C GLY A 20 -0.35 8.80 -11.05
N VAL A 21 -0.17 8.85 -9.73
CA VAL A 21 0.99 8.26 -9.07
C VAL A 21 0.90 6.73 -9.16
N ASP A 22 2.04 6.10 -9.47
CA ASP A 22 2.16 4.64 -9.41
C ASP A 22 2.23 4.18 -7.95
N VAL A 23 1.07 4.13 -7.30
CA VAL A 23 0.89 3.72 -5.91
C VAL A 23 0.17 2.38 -5.82
N TYR A 24 0.62 1.54 -4.88
CA TYR A 24 0.08 0.22 -4.56
C TYR A 24 -0.31 0.19 -3.08
N ARG A 25 -1.34 -0.61 -2.74
CA ARG A 25 -1.71 -0.88 -1.34
C ARG A 25 -1.05 -2.17 -0.88
N ALA A 26 -0.65 -2.20 0.39
CA ALA A 26 -0.17 -3.39 1.08
C ALA A 26 -0.50 -3.30 2.58
N GLY A 27 -0.46 -4.44 3.26
CA GLY A 27 -0.71 -4.56 4.68
C GLY A 27 -2.14 -4.20 5.06
N ASP A 28 -2.28 -3.47 6.16
CA ASP A 28 -3.58 -3.09 6.73
C ASP A 28 -4.36 -2.09 5.85
N ALA A 29 -3.68 -1.41 4.91
CA ALA A 29 -4.33 -0.58 3.90
C ALA A 29 -5.16 -1.41 2.88
N VAL A 30 -4.94 -2.73 2.82
CA VAL A 30 -5.76 -3.66 2.01
C VAL A 30 -6.89 -4.24 2.86
N ALA A 31 -6.55 -4.79 4.03
CA ALA A 31 -7.52 -5.13 5.07
C ALA A 31 -6.78 -5.38 6.40
N PRO A 32 -7.40 -5.08 7.56
CA PRO A 32 -6.79 -5.32 8.87
C PRO A 32 -6.43 -6.79 9.05
N ARG A 33 -5.18 -7.07 9.41
CA ARG A 33 -4.69 -8.45 9.57
C ARG A 33 -3.61 -8.53 10.64
N ARG A 34 -3.16 -9.76 10.91
CA ARG A 34 -2.00 -9.97 11.79
C ARG A 34 -0.74 -9.41 11.12
N ALA A 35 0.17 -8.87 11.93
CA ALA A 35 1.43 -8.28 11.45
C ALA A 35 2.21 -9.19 10.49
N HIS A 36 2.30 -10.51 10.77
CA HIS A 36 3.00 -11.45 9.89
C HIS A 36 2.40 -11.52 8.48
N SER A 37 1.06 -11.47 8.36
CA SER A 37 0.37 -11.53 7.08
C SER A 37 0.59 -10.23 6.30
N ALA A 38 0.58 -9.08 6.99
CA ALA A 38 0.88 -7.78 6.39
C ALA A 38 2.32 -7.72 5.85
N VAL A 39 3.30 -8.28 6.57
CA VAL A 39 4.70 -8.32 6.13
C VAL A 39 4.87 -9.19 4.89
N ILE A 40 4.33 -10.40 4.88
CA ILE A 40 4.46 -11.34 3.73
C ILE A 40 3.79 -10.76 2.49
N GLU A 41 2.63 -10.13 2.65
CA GLU A 41 1.95 -9.50 1.52
C GLU A 41 2.70 -8.26 1.03
N GLY A 42 3.22 -7.42 1.93
CA GLY A 42 4.07 -6.29 1.57
C GLY A 42 5.34 -6.69 0.82
N GLU A 43 6.01 -7.76 1.26
CA GLU A 43 7.16 -8.35 0.55
C GLU A 43 6.75 -8.77 -0.87
N ARG A 44 5.64 -9.51 -1.00
CA ARG A 44 5.16 -9.98 -2.30
C ARG A 44 4.82 -8.84 -3.26
N VAL A 45 4.11 -7.82 -2.77
CA VAL A 45 3.75 -6.63 -3.56
C VAL A 45 5.03 -5.90 -3.97
N GLY A 46 5.96 -5.67 -3.04
CA GLY A 46 7.23 -5.01 -3.31
C GLY A 46 8.09 -5.76 -4.33
N ALA A 47 8.17 -7.10 -4.24
CA ALA A 47 8.93 -7.92 -5.18
C ALA A 47 8.31 -7.99 -6.58
N ALA A 48 6.99 -7.78 -6.70
CA ALA A 48 6.30 -7.74 -7.98
C ALA A 48 6.44 -6.38 -8.71
N ILE A 49 6.76 -5.32 -7.97
CA ILE A 49 7.01 -3.99 -8.55
C ILE A 49 8.39 -4.02 -9.21
N THR A 50 8.41 -3.85 -10.53
CA THR A 50 9.68 -3.68 -11.26
C THR A 50 10.34 -2.39 -10.78
N SER A 51 11.44 -2.51 -10.05
CA SER A 51 12.19 -1.35 -9.58
C SER A 51 13.00 -0.73 -10.72
N ALA A 52 12.32 -0.07 -11.66
CA ALA A 52 12.93 0.80 -12.66
C ALA A 52 11.88 1.67 -13.35
N ASP A 53 11.59 2.84 -12.76
CA ASP A 53 11.67 4.07 -13.55
C ASP A 53 12.41 5.15 -12.74
N ARG A 54 13.74 5.19 -12.90
CA ARG A 54 14.60 6.24 -12.33
C ARG A 54 14.38 7.61 -13.01
N THR A 55 13.52 7.71 -14.02
CA THR A 55 13.32 8.94 -14.80
C THR A 55 12.48 10.00 -14.07
N LEU A 56 11.77 9.65 -12.99
CA LEU A 56 11.02 10.59 -12.14
C LEU A 56 11.84 11.22 -10.99
N ALA A 57 13.09 10.81 -10.76
CA ALA A 57 13.89 11.31 -9.64
C ALA A 57 14.66 12.62 -9.92
N ILE A 58 14.71 13.10 -11.17
CA ILE A 58 15.43 14.34 -11.53
C ILE A 58 14.74 15.06 -12.71
N ARG A 59 13.51 15.56 -12.51
CA ARG A 59 12.92 16.63 -13.33
C ARG A 59 12.12 17.58 -12.47
#